data_AF-A0A9W9XGK2-F1
#
_entry.id   AF-A0A9W9XGK2-F1
#
_cell.length_a   1.000
_cell.length_b   1.000
_cell.length_c   1.000
_cell.angle_alpha   90.00
_cell.angle_beta   90.00
_cell.angle_gamma   90.00
#
_symmetry.space_group_name_H-M   'P 1'
#
loop_
_entity.id
_entity.type
_entity.pdbx_description
1 polymer ?
#
loop_
_entity_poly.entity_id
_entity_poly.type
_entity_poly.pdbx_seq_one_letter_code
_entity_poly.pdbx_strand_id
1 'polypeptide(L)'
;MGIVLSEAELQMSDHIRLTANKVSLLSQDYWSWEKEYLDWKHNGTRVLNVVEFLSKTDGITFGAAKEKVKAKIIEAQEEFYEQIGRFFTVNPSVSDALRSDIESMGLTLGGFNYWAMFSPRYQDWKKNPLLAADIAASMTETAQVHTSLQGSQIDSSQEQSQPCGDNIEVSKAIKPRGEGENDCSKRMCRSCDTEEEVDMWRKPSEAAIRAPSNFIFSSPSKGTRSGLIGAFNTWIGASTDSTTTLTDIIRILHDASLLIDDVQDDSKMRRGNPAAHTIFGMPQTVNSGLFMFTEAVEEARRFKNELSMDILLDTLQRLYLGQSWDLYWKHNLRCPSKEEYLHMVDNKTGSMFRMIARLLQAESEAGSDFESSSEVNFDKLTLLFGRFFQIRDDYMNLKSAKYSDQKGFCEDFDEGKYSFPIVHLLCHHPQYRDYVTGIFRQLPVGISQGPRLSYEMKVKLRDIFHDTGTLRDTFALVQKLAKDLQEEISKLEDITGKRNATLRLLVIDLSVKRTDD
;
A
#
# COMPACT_ATOMS: atom_id res chain seq x y z
N MET A 1 -21.05 -19.37 10.04
CA MET A 1 -22.24 -20.19 10.34
C MET A 1 -23.09 -20.50 9.12
N GLY A 2 -22.88 -19.87 7.95
CA GLY A 2 -23.55 -20.28 6.71
C GLY A 2 -25.08 -20.04 6.69
N ILE A 3 -25.60 -19.28 7.66
CA ILE A 3 -27.00 -18.91 7.75
C ILE A 3 -27.25 -17.77 6.77
N VAL A 4 -28.23 -17.95 5.87
CA VAL A 4 -28.64 -16.94 4.90
C VAL A 4 -30.02 -16.44 5.31
N LEU A 5 -30.13 -15.14 5.56
CA LEU A 5 -31.39 -14.48 5.89
C LEU A 5 -31.85 -13.62 4.71
N SER A 6 -33.16 -13.49 4.55
CA SER A 6 -33.74 -12.51 3.64
C SER A 6 -33.60 -11.08 4.20
N GLU A 7 -33.68 -10.09 3.31
CA GLU A 7 -33.63 -8.67 3.69
C GLU A 7 -34.71 -8.30 4.73
N ALA A 8 -35.90 -8.90 4.62
CA ALA A 8 -36.98 -8.68 5.58
C ALA A 8 -36.67 -9.28 6.96
N GLU A 9 -36.01 -10.42 7.02
CA GLU A 9 -35.60 -11.06 8.28
C GLU A 9 -34.44 -10.32 8.97
N LEU A 10 -33.54 -9.73 8.17
CA LEU A 10 -32.51 -8.82 8.68
C LEU A 10 -33.18 -7.60 9.33
N GLN A 11 -34.02 -6.88 8.58
CA GLN A 11 -34.75 -5.71 9.09
C GLN A 11 -35.58 -6.02 10.35
N MET A 12 -36.21 -7.19 10.39
CA MET A 12 -37.00 -7.62 11.54
C MET A 12 -36.16 -7.83 12.82
N SER A 13 -34.89 -8.24 12.68
CA SER A 13 -33.97 -8.52 13.80
C SER A 13 -32.94 -7.41 14.06
N ASP A 14 -32.97 -6.30 13.31
CA ASP A 14 -31.97 -5.24 13.36
C ASP A 14 -31.73 -4.66 14.76
N HIS A 15 -32.80 -4.41 15.53
CA HIS A 15 -32.68 -3.89 16.89
C HIS A 15 -31.90 -4.83 17.82
N ILE A 16 -32.14 -6.14 17.71
CA ILE A 16 -31.42 -7.19 18.46
C ILE A 16 -29.95 -7.23 18.05
N ARG A 17 -29.69 -7.14 16.74
CA ARG A 17 -28.34 -7.12 16.17
C ARG A 17 -27.54 -5.90 16.61
N LEU A 18 -28.16 -4.72 16.64
CA LEU A 18 -27.53 -3.49 17.12
C LEU A 18 -27.14 -3.61 18.59
N THR A 19 -28.01 -4.16 19.44
CA THR A 19 -27.71 -4.42 20.85
C THR A 19 -26.58 -5.45 21.00
N ALA A 20 -26.59 -6.53 20.22
CA ALA A 20 -25.52 -7.54 20.22
C ALA A 20 -24.16 -6.96 19.80
N ASN A 21 -24.14 -6.09 18.78
CA ASN A 21 -22.93 -5.40 18.33
C ASN A 21 -22.40 -4.46 19.41
N LYS A 22 -23.29 -3.73 20.11
CA LYS A 22 -22.93 -2.88 21.26
C LYS A 22 -22.28 -3.70 22.38
N VAL A 23 -22.85 -4.85 22.75
CA VAL A 23 -22.24 -5.77 23.74
C VAL A 23 -20.86 -6.23 23.28
N SER A 24 -20.72 -6.62 22.00
CA SER A 24 -19.46 -7.10 21.44
C SER A 24 -18.36 -6.03 21.49
N LEU A 25 -18.66 -4.82 21.05
CA LEU A 25 -17.72 -3.68 21.04
C LEU A 25 -17.26 -3.32 22.45
N LEU A 26 -18.21 -3.17 23.38
CA LEU A 26 -17.87 -2.83 24.77
C LEU A 26 -17.08 -3.95 25.46
N SER A 27 -17.43 -5.22 25.20
CA SER A 27 -16.70 -6.36 25.74
C SER A 27 -15.27 -6.42 25.19
N GLN A 28 -15.08 -6.14 23.91
CA GLN A 28 -13.75 -6.09 23.30
C GLN A 28 -12.88 -5.04 23.99
N ASP A 29 -13.37 -3.81 24.14
CA ASP A 29 -12.64 -2.70 24.77
C ASP A 29 -12.35 -2.97 26.26
N TYR A 30 -13.30 -3.59 26.97
CA TYR A 30 -13.12 -3.97 28.37
C TYR A 30 -11.98 -4.96 28.55
N TRP A 31 -11.92 -6.00 27.72
CA TRP A 31 -10.91 -7.05 27.84
C TRP A 31 -9.56 -6.65 27.25
N SER A 32 -9.53 -5.76 26.25
CA SER A 32 -8.28 -5.30 25.63
C SER A 32 -7.55 -4.20 26.39
N TRP A 33 -8.23 -3.53 27.33
CA TRP A 33 -7.70 -2.36 28.05
C TRP A 33 -6.28 -2.54 28.58
N GLU A 34 -6.00 -3.59 29.36
CA GLU A 34 -4.67 -3.78 29.95
C GLU A 34 -3.58 -3.88 28.88
N LYS A 35 -3.85 -4.57 27.79
CA LYS A 35 -2.90 -4.71 26.70
C LYS A 35 -2.64 -3.35 26.03
N GLU A 36 -3.71 -2.64 25.69
CA GLU A 36 -3.62 -1.35 24.98
C GLU A 36 -2.98 -0.26 25.83
N TYR A 37 -3.24 -0.26 27.15
CA TYR A 37 -2.57 0.62 28.09
C TYR A 37 -1.06 0.35 28.17
N LEU A 38 -0.65 -0.92 28.28
CA LEU A 38 0.78 -1.28 28.30
C LEU A 38 1.47 -0.92 26.99
N ASP A 39 0.84 -1.19 25.85
CA ASP A 39 1.37 -0.80 24.54
C ASP A 39 1.54 0.73 24.45
N TRP A 40 0.56 1.51 24.91
CA TRP A 40 0.68 2.98 24.98
C TRP A 40 1.79 3.44 25.93
N LYS A 41 1.85 2.87 27.13
CA LYS A 41 2.82 3.27 28.16
C LYS A 41 4.26 3.00 27.74
N HIS A 42 4.51 1.86 27.09
CA HIS A 42 5.86 1.45 26.70
C HIS A 42 6.26 1.93 25.31
N ASN A 43 5.32 2.03 24.37
CA ASN A 43 5.62 2.29 22.95
C ASN A 43 5.04 3.61 22.44
N GLY A 44 4.27 4.36 23.25
CA GLY A 44 3.65 5.62 22.84
C GLY A 44 2.53 5.47 21.81
N THR A 45 1.98 4.26 21.64
CA THR A 45 0.92 3.98 20.66
C THR A 45 -0.40 4.63 21.08
N ARG A 46 -1.10 5.29 20.14
CA ARG A 46 -2.41 5.89 20.43
C ARG A 46 -3.42 4.83 20.90
N VAL A 47 -4.10 5.09 22.02
CA VAL A 47 -5.24 4.28 22.51
C VAL A 47 -6.54 4.78 21.89
N LEU A 48 -7.36 3.86 21.39
CA LEU A 48 -8.73 4.12 20.91
C LEU A 48 -9.64 3.12 21.60
N ASN A 49 -9.96 3.39 22.86
CA ASN A 49 -10.67 2.49 23.75
C ASN A 49 -11.71 3.27 24.57
N VAL A 50 -12.91 2.70 24.76
CA VAL A 50 -13.97 3.35 25.55
C VAL A 50 -13.54 3.64 26.99
N VAL A 51 -12.63 2.86 27.60
CA VAL A 51 -12.09 3.15 28.94
C VAL A 51 -11.30 4.46 28.94
N GLU A 52 -10.47 4.69 27.93
CA GLU A 52 -9.72 5.95 27.79
C GLU A 52 -10.68 7.12 27.52
N PHE A 53 -11.65 6.91 26.64
CA PHE A 53 -12.67 7.90 26.31
C PHE A 53 -13.45 8.33 27.57
N LEU A 54 -13.99 7.39 28.33
CA LEU A 54 -14.74 7.68 29.56
C LEU A 54 -13.86 8.31 30.64
N SER A 55 -12.60 7.93 30.74
CA SER A 55 -11.66 8.59 31.65
C SER A 55 -11.46 10.06 31.28
N LYS A 56 -11.33 10.38 30.00
CA LYS A 56 -11.20 11.76 29.48
C LYS A 56 -12.50 12.56 29.65
N THR A 57 -13.64 12.00 29.27
CA THR A 57 -14.92 12.74 29.27
C THR A 57 -15.45 12.97 30.67
N ASP A 58 -15.30 11.99 31.55
CA ASP A 58 -15.91 12.03 32.89
C ASP A 58 -14.91 12.46 33.96
N GLY A 59 -13.62 12.65 33.61
CA GLY A 59 -12.55 13.05 34.53
C GLY A 59 -12.28 12.02 35.63
N ILE A 60 -12.51 10.74 35.34
CA ILE A 60 -12.38 9.62 36.30
C ILE A 60 -11.14 8.78 36.01
N THR A 61 -10.67 8.03 37.01
CA THR A 61 -9.53 7.12 36.81
C THR A 61 -9.86 6.02 35.80
N PHE A 62 -8.85 5.43 35.17
CA PHE A 62 -9.04 4.31 34.25
C PHE A 62 -9.72 3.12 34.93
N GLY A 63 -9.44 2.85 36.20
CA GLY A 63 -10.15 1.81 36.97
C GLY A 63 -11.65 2.09 37.09
N ALA A 64 -12.02 3.34 37.42
CA ALA A 64 -13.42 3.75 37.50
C ALA A 64 -14.10 3.74 36.11
N ALA A 65 -13.40 4.17 35.06
CA ALA A 65 -13.88 4.08 33.69
C ALA A 65 -14.11 2.64 33.26
N LYS A 66 -13.21 1.72 33.63
CA LYS A 66 -13.33 0.29 33.31
C LYS A 66 -14.54 -0.35 34.00
N GLU A 67 -14.82 0.00 35.25
CA GLU A 67 -16.05 -0.45 35.93
C GLU A 67 -17.32 0.15 35.29
N LYS A 68 -17.27 1.40 34.79
CA LYS A 68 -18.40 1.94 33.99
C LYS A 68 -18.61 1.17 32.69
N VAL A 69 -17.55 0.79 31.98
CA VAL A 69 -17.67 -0.05 30.76
C VAL A 69 -18.29 -1.39 31.11
N LYS A 70 -17.86 -2.03 32.20
CA LYS A 70 -18.45 -3.28 32.70
C LYS A 70 -19.94 -3.14 32.98
N ALA A 71 -20.35 -2.08 33.67
CA ALA A 71 -21.77 -1.82 33.93
C ALA A 71 -22.57 -1.66 32.63
N LYS A 72 -22.03 -0.95 31.64
CA LYS A 72 -22.64 -0.81 30.30
C LYS A 72 -22.75 -2.13 29.54
N ILE A 73 -21.79 -3.04 29.70
CA ILE A 73 -21.85 -4.39 29.12
C ILE A 73 -23.02 -5.16 29.73
N ILE A 74 -23.13 -5.16 31.07
CA ILE A 74 -24.19 -5.89 31.79
C ILE A 74 -25.56 -5.34 31.38
N GLU A 75 -25.73 -4.02 31.39
CA GLU A 75 -26.96 -3.35 30.96
C GLU A 75 -27.35 -3.74 29.52
N ALA A 76 -26.39 -3.68 28.58
CA ALA A 76 -26.64 -4.05 27.18
C ALA A 76 -26.91 -5.55 27.00
N GLN A 77 -26.34 -6.43 27.85
CA GLN A 77 -26.64 -7.86 27.83
C GLN A 77 -28.04 -8.16 28.36
N GLU A 78 -28.46 -7.51 29.44
CA GLU A 78 -29.83 -7.61 29.96
C GLU A 78 -30.84 -7.13 28.92
N GLU A 79 -30.58 -5.98 28.28
CA GLU A 79 -31.38 -5.45 27.17
C GLU A 79 -31.47 -6.46 26.01
N PHE A 80 -30.35 -7.07 25.62
CA PHE A 80 -30.31 -8.06 24.54
C PHE A 80 -31.19 -9.28 24.84
N TYR A 81 -31.10 -9.86 26.04
CA TYR A 81 -31.92 -11.02 26.42
C TYR A 81 -33.40 -10.66 26.56
N GLU A 82 -33.72 -9.47 27.05
CA GLU A 82 -35.10 -8.97 27.10
C GLU A 82 -35.68 -8.80 25.69
N GLN A 83 -34.90 -8.22 24.76
CA GLN A 83 -35.30 -8.06 23.36
C GLN A 83 -35.55 -9.42 22.69
N ILE A 84 -34.69 -10.42 22.90
CA ILE A 84 -34.89 -11.78 22.39
C ILE A 84 -36.20 -12.40 22.94
N GLY A 85 -36.43 -12.29 24.24
CA GLY A 85 -37.64 -12.83 24.88
C GLY A 85 -38.92 -12.20 24.33
N ARG A 86 -38.92 -10.87 24.19
CA ARG A 86 -40.04 -10.14 23.56
C ARG A 86 -40.21 -10.53 22.09
N PHE A 87 -39.11 -10.61 21.34
CA PHE A 87 -39.11 -10.89 19.92
C PHE A 87 -39.78 -12.22 19.58
N PHE A 88 -39.41 -13.30 20.29
CA PHE A 88 -40.03 -14.61 20.07
C PHE A 88 -41.46 -14.71 20.63
N THR A 89 -41.84 -13.86 21.57
CA THR A 89 -43.22 -13.75 22.06
C THR A 89 -44.13 -13.09 21.01
N VAL A 90 -43.66 -12.02 20.37
CA VAL A 90 -44.40 -11.29 19.33
C VAL A 90 -44.41 -12.07 18.01
N ASN A 91 -43.33 -12.80 17.72
CA ASN A 91 -43.15 -13.53 16.47
C ASN A 91 -42.95 -15.04 16.74
N PRO A 92 -44.02 -15.79 17.09
CA PRO A 92 -43.90 -17.20 17.45
C PRO A 92 -43.53 -18.11 16.26
N SER A 93 -43.82 -17.68 15.03
CA SER A 93 -43.65 -18.43 13.78
C SER A 93 -42.54 -17.87 12.87
N VAL A 94 -41.40 -17.46 13.46
CA VAL A 94 -40.18 -17.09 12.69
C VAL A 94 -39.53 -18.31 12.04
N SER A 95 -38.74 -18.08 10.98
CA SER A 95 -37.98 -19.13 10.31
C SER A 95 -36.91 -19.76 11.23
N ASP A 96 -36.57 -21.03 10.99
CA ASP A 96 -35.51 -21.72 11.72
C ASP A 96 -34.14 -21.05 11.50
N ALA A 97 -33.93 -20.45 10.32
CA ALA A 97 -32.72 -19.72 9.99
C ALA A 97 -32.56 -18.47 10.86
N LEU A 98 -33.61 -17.65 10.98
CA LEU A 98 -33.57 -16.46 11.82
C LEU A 98 -33.48 -16.78 13.31
N ARG A 99 -34.18 -17.82 13.76
CA ARG A 99 -34.08 -18.31 15.14
C ARG A 99 -32.64 -18.74 15.46
N SER A 100 -32.04 -19.55 14.60
CA SER A 100 -30.66 -20.04 14.77
C SER A 100 -29.65 -18.90 14.78
N ASP A 101 -29.85 -17.88 13.93
CA ASP A 101 -29.00 -16.70 13.86
C ASP A 101 -29.05 -15.90 15.17
N ILE A 102 -30.24 -15.57 15.69
CA ILE A 102 -30.41 -14.83 16.96
C ILE A 102 -29.83 -15.61 18.16
N GLU A 103 -30.14 -16.91 18.28
CA GLU A 103 -29.62 -17.74 19.36
C GLU A 103 -28.08 -17.85 19.30
N SER A 104 -27.53 -17.92 18.09
CA SER A 104 -26.09 -17.96 17.91
C SER A 104 -25.35 -16.68 18.30
N MET A 105 -25.99 -15.52 18.18
CA MET A 105 -25.43 -14.27 18.69
C MET A 105 -25.25 -14.35 20.20
N GLY A 106 -26.25 -14.83 20.93
CA GLY A 106 -26.16 -15.02 22.38
C GLY A 106 -25.01 -15.94 22.78
N LEU A 107 -24.87 -17.09 22.11
CA LEU A 107 -23.76 -18.01 22.33
C LEU A 107 -22.39 -17.38 22.03
N THR A 108 -22.31 -16.56 20.97
CA THR A 108 -21.09 -15.86 20.58
C THR A 108 -20.68 -14.83 21.63
N LEU A 109 -21.63 -14.04 22.16
CA LEU A 109 -21.36 -13.04 23.19
C LEU A 109 -20.87 -13.68 24.51
N GLY A 110 -21.52 -14.76 24.94
CA GLY A 110 -21.10 -15.52 26.13
C GLY A 110 -19.75 -16.20 25.91
N GLY A 111 -19.57 -16.86 24.76
CA GLY A 111 -18.34 -17.54 24.38
C GLY A 111 -17.14 -16.59 24.27
N PHE A 112 -17.35 -15.38 23.73
CA PHE A 112 -16.31 -14.35 23.67
C PHE A 112 -15.84 -13.94 25.06
N ASN A 113 -16.76 -13.63 25.97
CA ASN A 113 -16.41 -13.24 27.34
C ASN A 113 -15.68 -14.35 28.10
N TYR A 114 -16.16 -15.60 27.94
CA TYR A 114 -15.49 -16.76 28.51
C TYR A 114 -14.07 -16.91 27.95
N TRP A 115 -13.91 -16.88 26.62
CA TRP A 115 -12.61 -16.98 25.97
C TRP A 115 -11.67 -15.85 26.39
N ALA A 116 -12.15 -14.61 26.42
CA ALA A 116 -11.34 -13.44 26.75
C ALA A 116 -10.83 -13.47 28.20
N MET A 117 -11.62 -14.01 29.12
CA MET A 117 -11.23 -14.21 30.52
C MET A 117 -10.04 -15.17 30.70
N PHE A 118 -9.84 -16.13 29.79
CA PHE A 118 -8.78 -17.13 29.87
C PHE A 118 -7.69 -17.00 28.79
N SER A 119 -7.93 -16.18 27.77
CA SER A 119 -7.04 -16.06 26.62
C SER A 119 -5.71 -15.41 27.04
N PRO A 120 -4.55 -16.02 26.70
CA PRO A 120 -3.23 -15.43 26.91
C PRO A 120 -3.15 -13.97 26.41
N ARG A 121 -3.82 -13.68 25.28
CA ARG A 121 -3.91 -12.34 24.67
C ARG A 121 -4.29 -11.23 25.67
N TYR A 122 -5.18 -11.50 26.63
CA TYR A 122 -5.67 -10.51 27.59
C TYR A 122 -5.17 -10.77 29.02
N GLN A 123 -4.59 -11.94 29.30
CA GLN A 123 -4.22 -12.36 30.65
C GLN A 123 -2.70 -12.49 30.87
N ASP A 124 -1.88 -12.48 29.83
CA ASP A 124 -0.43 -12.73 29.95
C ASP A 124 0.32 -11.71 30.81
N TRP A 125 -0.18 -10.48 30.91
CA TRP A 125 0.39 -9.46 31.81
C TRP A 125 0.41 -9.92 33.27
N LYS A 126 -0.52 -10.79 33.69
CA LYS A 126 -0.55 -11.36 35.06
C LYS A 126 0.62 -12.28 35.37
N LYS A 127 1.28 -12.83 34.33
CA LYS A 127 2.45 -13.72 34.48
C LYS A 127 3.75 -12.94 34.66
N ASN A 128 3.75 -11.63 34.36
CA ASN A 128 4.91 -10.77 34.46
C ASN A 128 4.73 -9.74 35.60
N PRO A 129 5.50 -9.83 36.70
CA PRO A 129 5.39 -8.93 37.85
C PRO A 129 5.53 -7.44 37.51
N LEU A 130 6.34 -7.08 36.50
CA LEU A 130 6.54 -5.69 36.09
C LEU A 130 5.29 -5.14 35.40
N LEU A 131 4.74 -5.91 34.44
CA LEU A 131 3.51 -5.52 33.74
C LEU A 131 2.32 -5.47 34.72
N ALA A 132 2.25 -6.39 35.68
CA ALA A 132 1.23 -6.37 36.72
C ALA A 132 1.30 -5.12 37.61
N ALA A 133 2.51 -4.63 37.92
CA ALA A 133 2.69 -3.38 38.64
C ALA A 133 2.24 -2.16 37.82
N ASP A 134 2.54 -2.15 36.51
CA ASP A 134 2.12 -1.09 35.60
C ASP A 134 0.59 -1.01 35.45
N ILE A 135 -0.09 -2.16 35.34
CA ILE A 135 -1.55 -2.24 35.33
C ILE A 135 -2.13 -1.79 36.68
N ALA A 136 -1.54 -2.18 37.80
CA ALA A 136 -2.01 -1.75 39.11
C ALA A 136 -1.93 -0.21 39.27
N ALA A 137 -0.86 0.41 38.76
CA ALA A 137 -0.72 1.86 38.76
C ALA A 137 -1.77 2.54 37.85
N SER A 138 -2.07 1.94 36.70
CA SER A 138 -3.05 2.48 35.74
C SER A 138 -4.43 2.66 36.36
N MET A 139 -4.83 1.79 37.30
CA MET A 139 -6.16 1.83 37.91
C MET A 139 -6.44 3.15 38.65
N THR A 140 -5.39 3.84 39.08
CA THR A 140 -5.45 5.13 39.78
C THR A 140 -5.11 6.33 38.89
N GLU A 141 -4.69 6.10 37.65
CA GLU A 141 -4.35 7.15 36.70
C GLU A 141 -5.61 7.70 36.01
N THR A 142 -5.62 9.00 35.71
CA THR A 142 -6.68 9.67 34.94
C THR A 142 -6.10 10.12 33.61
N ALA A 143 -6.87 9.98 32.53
CA ALA A 143 -6.45 10.46 31.23
C ALA A 143 -6.21 11.98 31.24
N GLN A 144 -5.04 12.41 30.76
CA GLN A 144 -4.73 13.83 30.63
C GLN A 144 -5.54 14.45 29.50
N VAL A 145 -6.23 15.57 29.78
CA VAL A 145 -6.88 16.39 28.77
C VAL A 145 -5.80 17.23 28.09
N HIS A 146 -5.31 16.80 26.93
CA HIS A 146 -4.58 17.71 26.05
C HIS A 146 -5.57 18.66 25.36
N THR A 147 -5.80 19.81 25.97
CA THR A 147 -6.31 20.99 25.25
C THR A 147 -5.18 21.55 24.40
N SER A 148 -5.03 21.03 23.18
CA SER A 148 -4.25 21.68 22.13
C SER A 148 -5.17 22.11 21.00
N LEU A 149 -6.06 23.04 21.32
CA LEU A 149 -6.69 23.98 20.41
C LEU A 149 -6.63 25.34 21.11
N GLN A 150 -5.52 26.04 20.95
CA GLN A 150 -5.48 27.49 21.09
C GLN A 150 -4.30 28.03 20.29
N GLY A 151 -4.67 28.81 19.26
CA GLY A 151 -3.75 29.66 18.54
C GLY A 151 -3.09 30.64 19.49
N SER A 152 -1.89 31.02 19.09
CA SER A 152 -1.09 32.12 19.62
C SER A 152 -1.93 33.33 20.03
N GLN A 153 -1.94 33.66 21.32
CA GLN A 153 -1.89 35.04 21.77
C GLN A 153 -0.95 35.17 22.97
N ILE A 154 -0.20 36.26 22.88
CA ILE A 154 0.88 36.73 23.73
C ILE A 154 0.31 37.50 24.93
N ASP A 155 1.02 37.41 26.05
CA ASP A 155 0.99 38.27 27.24
C ASP A 155 -0.30 38.28 28.07
N SER A 156 -0.27 38.41 29.40
CA SER A 156 0.73 39.01 30.28
C SER A 156 0.56 38.53 31.72
N SER A 157 1.61 38.80 32.49
CA SER A 157 1.59 39.29 33.88
C SER A 157 1.43 38.30 35.06
N GLN A 158 2.47 38.39 35.90
CA GLN A 158 2.50 38.36 37.37
C GLN A 158 2.78 37.01 38.02
N GLU A 159 4.04 36.80 38.44
CA GLU A 159 4.57 37.09 39.79
C GLU A 159 4.50 35.78 40.61
N GLN A 160 5.56 35.20 41.17
CA GLN A 160 6.56 35.79 42.06
C GLN A 160 7.70 34.77 42.30
N SER A 161 8.94 35.27 42.19
CA SER A 161 10.11 35.03 43.05
C SER A 161 10.34 33.67 43.74
N GLN A 162 11.53 33.07 43.56
CA GLN A 162 12.68 33.15 44.50
C GLN A 162 13.93 32.35 44.02
N PRO A 163 15.15 32.60 44.56
CA PRO A 163 16.34 32.86 43.75
C PRO A 163 17.50 31.85 43.93
N CYS A 164 18.49 31.97 43.05
CA CYS A 164 19.96 31.84 43.23
C CYS A 164 20.54 31.78 41.80
N GLY A 165 21.57 32.48 41.37
CA GLY A 165 22.69 33.17 41.99
C GLY A 165 23.81 33.12 40.94
N ASP A 166 24.61 34.18 40.88
CA ASP A 166 25.89 34.33 40.16
C ASP A 166 25.88 34.70 38.66
N ASN A 167 26.04 36.02 38.46
CA ASN A 167 27.11 36.69 37.70
C ASN A 167 27.58 36.06 36.37
N ILE A 168 27.46 36.82 35.28
CA ILE A 168 28.58 37.59 34.69
C ILE A 168 28.03 38.52 33.59
N GLU A 169 28.43 39.79 33.68
CA GLU A 169 28.23 40.88 32.74
C GLU A 169 28.85 40.57 31.35
N VAL A 170 28.38 41.27 30.30
CA VAL A 170 29.15 42.36 29.66
C VAL A 170 28.55 42.78 28.30
N SER A 171 28.21 44.07 28.24
CA SER A 171 28.17 45.04 27.12
C SER A 171 27.34 44.74 25.87
N LYS A 172 26.31 45.54 25.56
CA LYS A 172 26.33 46.92 24.99
C LYS A 172 26.93 47.01 23.58
N ALA A 173 26.14 47.52 22.63
CA ALA A 173 26.38 48.80 21.93
C ALA A 173 25.35 48.97 20.78
N ILE A 174 24.45 49.98 20.82
CA ILE A 174 24.58 51.33 20.16
C ILE A 174 24.28 51.25 18.65
N LYS A 175 23.51 52.11 17.97
CA LYS A 175 22.63 53.27 18.21
C LYS A 175 21.95 53.62 16.84
N PRO A 176 21.05 54.63 16.80
CA PRO A 176 19.99 54.83 15.80
C PRO A 176 20.23 56.03 14.84
N ARG A 177 19.27 56.28 13.93
CA ARG A 177 18.75 57.58 13.39
C ARG A 177 18.07 57.33 12.03
N GLY A 178 17.07 58.07 11.55
CA GLY A 178 16.31 59.28 11.93
C GLY A 178 15.11 59.38 10.95
N GLU A 179 13.91 59.81 11.39
CA GLU A 179 13.34 61.17 11.31
C GLU A 179 12.97 61.70 9.90
N GLY A 180 11.73 62.20 9.78
CA GLY A 180 11.16 62.98 8.66
C GLY A 180 9.74 62.49 8.31
N GLU A 181 8.66 62.86 9.00
CA GLU A 181 7.89 64.13 9.00
C GLU A 181 6.53 63.99 8.28
N ASN A 182 5.46 64.24 9.05
CA ASN A 182 4.13 64.80 8.77
C ASN A 182 3.53 64.74 7.35
N ASP A 183 2.29 64.26 7.23
CA ASP A 183 1.12 65.16 7.22
C ASP A 183 -0.19 64.36 7.33
N CYS A 184 -1.14 64.92 8.07
CA CYS A 184 -2.43 64.33 8.42
C CYS A 184 -3.52 65.25 7.88
N SER A 185 -4.32 64.81 6.90
CA SER A 185 -5.78 64.95 6.92
C SER A 185 -6.47 64.71 5.57
N LYS A 186 -7.60 64.00 5.68
CA LYS A 186 -8.77 63.94 4.78
C LYS A 186 -8.64 63.17 3.46
N ARG A 187 -9.16 61.93 3.48
CA ARG A 187 -10.31 61.60 2.62
C ARG A 187 -11.08 60.38 3.10
N MET A 188 -12.39 60.58 3.12
CA MET A 188 -13.43 59.60 3.39
C MET A 188 -13.76 58.83 2.09
N CYS A 189 -14.12 57.56 2.24
CA CYS A 189 -15.00 56.75 1.39
C CYS A 189 -14.42 55.82 0.29
N ARG A 190 -14.82 54.53 0.43
CA ARG A 190 -15.09 53.47 -0.57
C ARG A 190 -13.94 52.80 -1.31
N SER A 191 -13.75 51.51 -1.05
CA SER A 191 -14.13 50.47 -2.04
C SER A 191 -14.00 49.04 -1.47
N CYS A 192 -15.00 48.25 -1.86
CA CYS A 192 -15.08 46.79 -1.95
C CYS A 192 -14.68 45.95 -0.72
N ASP A 193 -15.71 45.60 0.04
CA ASP A 193 -16.00 44.19 0.31
C ASP A 193 -15.70 43.38 -0.96
N THR A 194 -14.60 42.64 -0.95
CA THR A 194 -14.58 41.37 -1.67
C THR A 194 -14.89 40.36 -0.60
N GLU A 195 -16.14 39.91 -0.58
CA GLU A 195 -16.45 38.60 -0.02
C GLU A 195 -15.51 37.64 -0.74
N GLU A 196 -14.38 37.29 -0.12
CA GLU A 196 -13.66 36.10 -0.52
C GLU A 196 -14.69 34.99 -0.40
N GLU A 197 -15.16 34.45 -1.54
CA GLU A 197 -15.92 33.22 -1.57
C GLU A 197 -15.14 32.23 -0.72
N VAL A 198 -15.62 31.99 0.50
CA VAL A 198 -15.08 30.94 1.34
C VAL A 198 -15.45 29.67 0.60
N ASP A 199 -14.51 29.17 -0.21
CA ASP A 199 -14.64 27.88 -0.87
C ASP A 199 -15.00 26.88 0.23
N MET A 200 -16.27 26.47 0.25
CA MET A 200 -16.80 25.56 1.26
C MET A 200 -16.12 24.18 1.19
N TRP A 201 -15.38 23.91 0.12
CA TRP A 201 -14.75 22.65 -0.22
C TRP A 201 -13.22 22.76 -0.30
N ARG A 202 -12.59 23.37 0.70
CA ARG A 202 -11.12 23.48 0.76
C ARG A 202 -10.45 22.10 0.73
N LYS A 203 -9.50 21.93 -0.20
CA LYS A 203 -8.62 20.75 -0.21
C LYS A 203 -7.72 20.73 1.04
N PRO A 204 -7.59 19.60 1.74
CA PRO A 204 -6.63 19.46 2.83
C PRO A 204 -5.20 19.45 2.31
N SER A 205 -4.23 19.59 3.22
CA SER A 205 -2.80 19.48 2.89
C SER A 205 -2.45 18.14 2.25
N GLU A 206 -1.64 18.19 1.20
CA GLU A 206 -1.14 17.00 0.51
C GLU A 206 -0.01 16.27 1.28
N ALA A 207 0.44 16.81 2.42
CA ALA A 207 1.54 16.22 3.19
C ALA A 207 1.28 14.75 3.56
N ALA A 208 0.06 14.41 3.97
CA ALA A 208 -0.30 13.05 4.38
C ALA A 208 -0.35 12.06 3.21
N ILE A 209 -0.83 12.51 2.03
CA ILE A 209 -0.97 11.66 0.85
C ILE A 209 0.35 11.49 0.09
N ARG A 210 1.28 12.46 0.22
CA ARG A 210 2.61 12.40 -0.40
C ARG A 210 3.68 11.73 0.46
N ALA A 211 3.44 11.51 1.76
CA ALA A 211 4.45 10.94 2.64
C ALA A 211 4.98 9.56 2.17
N PRO A 212 4.14 8.57 1.79
CA PRO A 212 4.63 7.28 1.28
C PRO A 212 5.38 7.38 -0.06
N SER A 213 4.92 8.23 -0.98
CA SER A 213 5.56 8.38 -2.29
C SER A 213 6.91 9.09 -2.18
N ASN A 214 6.99 10.17 -1.40
CA ASN A 214 8.24 10.88 -1.10
C ASN A 214 9.28 9.94 -0.45
N PHE A 215 8.83 9.02 0.40
CA PHE A 215 9.72 8.03 1.00
C PHE A 215 10.36 7.13 -0.06
N ILE A 216 9.60 6.60 -1.02
CA ILE A 216 10.17 5.78 -2.11
C ILE A 216 11.05 6.62 -3.04
N PHE A 217 10.69 7.88 -3.30
CA PHE A 217 11.47 8.79 -4.16
C PHE A 217 12.87 9.09 -3.61
N SER A 218 13.03 9.06 -2.28
CA SER A 218 14.35 9.25 -1.64
C SER A 218 15.36 8.13 -1.95
N SER A 219 14.89 6.99 -2.48
CA SER A 219 15.73 5.85 -2.84
C SER A 219 16.12 5.88 -4.33
N PRO A 220 17.41 5.81 -4.68
CA PRO A 220 17.88 5.96 -6.07
C PRO A 220 17.26 4.88 -6.99
N SER A 221 16.66 5.33 -8.10
CA SER A 221 16.17 4.46 -9.18
C SER A 221 17.22 4.35 -10.29
N LYS A 222 17.25 3.23 -11.03
CA LYS A 222 18.27 2.97 -12.09
C LYS A 222 18.02 3.72 -13.40
N GLY A 223 17.03 4.62 -13.50
CA GLY A 223 16.79 5.46 -14.69
C GLY A 223 16.48 4.73 -16.01
N THR A 224 16.33 3.40 -16.00
CA THR A 224 16.25 2.56 -17.21
C THR A 224 15.05 2.91 -18.12
N ARG A 225 13.94 3.41 -17.55
CA ARG A 225 12.71 3.72 -18.28
C ARG A 225 12.75 5.05 -19.03
N SER A 226 13.41 6.09 -18.49
CA SER A 226 13.60 7.36 -19.19
C SER A 226 14.45 7.18 -20.45
N GLY A 227 15.45 6.28 -20.40
CA GLY A 227 16.24 5.90 -21.58
C GLY A 227 15.41 5.24 -22.68
N LEU A 228 14.38 4.46 -22.31
CA LEU A 228 13.50 3.80 -23.28
C LEU A 228 12.63 4.78 -24.07
N ILE A 229 12.06 5.80 -23.42
CA ILE A 229 11.24 6.81 -24.10
C ILE A 229 12.06 7.51 -25.18
N GLY A 230 13.26 7.99 -24.83
CA GLY A 230 14.17 8.60 -25.80
C GLY A 230 14.60 7.65 -26.92
N ALA A 231 14.81 6.37 -26.59
CA ALA A 231 15.13 5.34 -27.58
C ALA A 231 13.98 5.13 -28.58
N PHE A 232 12.74 4.95 -28.14
CA PHE A 232 11.58 4.84 -29.05
C PHE A 232 11.38 6.15 -29.84
N ASN A 233 11.57 7.31 -29.20
CA ASN A 233 11.39 8.59 -29.87
C ASN A 233 12.43 8.87 -30.96
N THR A 234 13.59 8.20 -30.94
CA THR A 234 14.58 8.28 -32.03
C THR A 234 14.00 7.82 -33.37
N TRP A 235 13.07 6.86 -33.34
CA TRP A 235 12.36 6.38 -34.53
C TRP A 235 11.06 7.14 -34.78
N ILE A 236 10.30 7.44 -33.72
CA ILE A 236 8.92 7.95 -33.84
C ILE A 236 8.88 9.48 -34.06
N GLY A 237 9.72 10.25 -33.37
CA GLY A 237 9.85 11.69 -33.59
C GLY A 237 8.73 12.56 -32.98
N ALA A 238 8.18 12.18 -31.83
CA ALA A 238 7.26 13.02 -31.06
C ALA A 238 7.97 14.26 -30.48
N SER A 239 7.18 15.31 -30.20
CA SER A 239 7.66 16.59 -29.66
C SER A 239 8.30 16.46 -28.28
N THR A 240 9.24 17.35 -27.95
CA THR A 240 9.89 17.39 -26.63
C THR A 240 8.88 17.50 -25.49
N ASP A 241 7.83 18.32 -25.67
CA ASP A 241 6.76 18.49 -24.69
C ASP A 241 6.04 17.16 -24.44
N SER A 242 5.61 16.48 -25.51
CA SER A 242 4.94 15.18 -25.41
C SER A 242 5.84 14.11 -24.78
N THR A 243 7.14 14.08 -25.10
CA THR A 243 8.08 13.14 -24.45
C THR A 243 8.31 13.44 -22.97
N THR A 244 8.25 14.70 -22.57
CA THR A 244 8.39 15.13 -21.17
C THR A 244 7.17 14.70 -20.37
N THR A 245 5.97 15.02 -20.88
CA THR A 245 4.69 14.56 -20.29
C THR A 245 4.64 13.04 -20.17
N LEU A 246 5.03 12.30 -21.22
CA LEU A 246 5.10 10.84 -21.16
C LEU A 246 6.09 10.34 -20.12
N THR A 247 7.24 10.99 -19.98
CA THR A 247 8.26 10.63 -18.98
C THR A 247 7.73 10.79 -17.56
N ASP A 248 7.00 11.88 -17.29
CA ASP A 248 6.37 12.10 -15.99
C ASP A 248 5.27 11.08 -15.69
N ILE A 249 4.39 10.81 -16.66
CA ILE A 249 3.34 9.78 -16.52
C ILE A 249 3.96 8.42 -16.22
N ILE A 250 4.97 7.98 -16.98
CA ILE A 250 5.62 6.69 -16.76
C ILE A 250 6.29 6.62 -15.40
N ARG A 251 6.92 7.72 -14.94
CA ARG A 251 7.52 7.79 -13.61
C ARG A 251 6.47 7.66 -12.52
N ILE A 252 5.40 8.45 -12.58
CA ILE A 252 4.30 8.43 -11.62
C ILE A 252 3.67 7.04 -11.56
N LEU A 253 3.28 6.47 -12.71
CA LEU A 253 2.67 5.14 -12.77
C LEU A 253 3.59 4.04 -12.26
N HIS A 254 4.89 4.11 -12.60
CA HIS A 254 5.85 3.13 -12.11
C HIS A 254 5.96 3.17 -10.59
N ASP A 255 6.17 4.35 -10.02
CA ASP A 255 6.34 4.48 -8.57
C ASP A 255 5.03 4.17 -7.82
N ALA A 256 3.87 4.54 -8.39
CA ALA A 256 2.56 4.15 -7.87
C ALA A 256 2.40 2.62 -7.85
N SER A 257 2.73 1.94 -8.97
CA SER A 257 2.67 0.48 -9.04
C SER A 257 3.58 -0.19 -8.02
N LEU A 258 4.77 0.35 -7.74
CA LEU A 258 5.67 -0.22 -6.72
C LEU A 258 5.09 -0.14 -5.30
N LEU A 259 4.44 0.98 -4.94
CA LEU A 259 3.77 1.12 -3.63
C LEU A 259 2.69 0.05 -3.45
N ILE A 260 1.89 -0.16 -4.50
CA ILE A 260 0.78 -1.10 -4.51
C ILE A 260 1.28 -2.55 -4.55
N ASP A 261 2.22 -2.87 -5.43
CA ASP A 261 2.81 -4.21 -5.57
C ASP A 261 3.47 -4.64 -4.25
N ASP A 262 4.25 -3.77 -3.60
CA ASP A 262 4.88 -4.09 -2.31
C ASP A 262 3.85 -4.50 -1.25
N VAL A 263 2.66 -3.88 -1.25
CA VAL A 263 1.55 -4.26 -0.34
C VAL A 263 0.93 -5.58 -0.76
N GLN A 264 0.67 -5.78 -2.05
CA GLN A 264 0.04 -6.98 -2.58
C GLN A 264 0.92 -8.23 -2.42
N ASP A 265 2.24 -8.03 -2.47
CA ASP A 265 3.23 -9.08 -2.35
C ASP A 265 3.78 -9.28 -0.93
N ASP A 266 3.40 -8.42 0.02
CA ASP A 266 3.93 -8.39 1.40
C ASP A 266 5.47 -8.27 1.43
N SER A 267 6.03 -7.53 0.48
CA SER A 267 7.47 -7.26 0.36
C SER A 267 7.96 -6.42 1.53
N LYS A 268 8.96 -6.88 2.30
CA LYS A 268 9.48 -6.11 3.45
C LYS A 268 10.50 -5.07 3.05
N MET A 269 11.16 -5.25 1.90
CA MET A 269 12.25 -4.39 1.47
C MET A 269 12.07 -3.93 0.03
N ARG A 270 12.47 -2.68 -0.22
CA ARG A 270 12.53 -2.09 -1.54
C ARG A 270 13.81 -1.29 -1.66
N ARG A 271 14.67 -1.68 -2.61
CA ARG A 271 15.96 -1.02 -2.89
C ARG A 271 16.88 -0.94 -1.64
N GLY A 272 16.81 -1.94 -0.76
CA GLY A 272 17.61 -2.02 0.47
C GLY A 272 17.04 -1.20 1.65
N ASN A 273 15.89 -0.55 1.48
CA ASN A 273 15.15 0.14 2.55
C ASN A 273 13.87 -0.63 2.90
N PRO A 274 13.25 -0.41 4.07
CA PRO A 274 11.94 -0.96 4.37
C PRO A 274 10.91 -0.56 3.30
N ALA A 275 9.99 -1.44 2.93
CA ALA A 275 8.92 -1.10 2.01
C ALA A 275 7.97 -0.06 2.65
N ALA A 276 7.39 0.85 1.86
CA ALA A 276 6.63 1.98 2.40
C ALA A 276 5.50 1.56 3.36
N HIS A 277 4.79 0.47 3.06
CA HIS A 277 3.70 -0.03 3.90
C HIS A 277 4.14 -0.56 5.27
N THR A 278 5.42 -0.89 5.42
CA THR A 278 5.99 -1.28 6.72
C THR A 278 6.21 -0.09 7.65
N ILE A 279 6.23 1.13 7.10
CA ILE A 279 6.40 2.39 7.84
C ILE A 279 5.06 3.11 8.00
N PHE A 280 4.35 3.33 6.90
CA PHE A 280 3.10 4.12 6.86
C PHE A 280 1.83 3.27 7.02
N GLY A 281 1.97 1.95 7.05
CA GLY A 281 0.84 1.02 7.02
C GLY A 281 0.26 0.85 5.62
N MET A 282 -0.43 -0.27 5.42
CA MET A 282 -1.06 -0.61 4.13
C MET A 282 -2.12 0.42 3.71
N PRO A 283 -3.06 0.87 4.57
CA PRO A 283 -4.14 1.76 4.12
C PRO A 283 -3.61 3.08 3.54
N GLN A 284 -2.64 3.68 4.21
CA GLN A 284 -2.04 4.94 3.75
C GLN A 284 -1.23 4.73 2.46
N THR A 285 -0.43 3.66 2.40
CA THR A 285 0.40 3.34 1.22
C THR A 285 -0.44 3.08 -0.02
N VAL A 286 -1.53 2.30 0.12
CA VAL A 286 -2.48 2.03 -0.96
C VAL A 286 -3.15 3.32 -1.41
N ASN A 287 -3.64 4.13 -0.47
CA ASN A 287 -4.28 5.41 -0.81
C ASN A 287 -3.34 6.36 -1.56
N SER A 288 -2.07 6.45 -1.14
CA SER A 288 -1.05 7.25 -1.84
C SER A 288 -0.76 6.73 -3.25
N GLY A 289 -0.65 5.41 -3.43
CA GLY A 289 -0.47 4.81 -4.75
C GLY A 289 -1.66 5.09 -5.68
N LEU A 290 -2.89 4.94 -5.19
CA LEU A 290 -4.10 5.25 -5.95
C LEU A 290 -4.20 6.74 -6.32
N PHE A 291 -3.83 7.64 -5.41
CA PHE A 291 -3.76 9.07 -5.69
C PHE A 291 -2.77 9.38 -6.82
N MET A 292 -1.59 8.75 -6.81
CA MET A 292 -0.62 8.92 -7.90
C MET A 292 -1.17 8.42 -9.26
N PHE A 293 -1.98 7.35 -9.30
CA PHE A 293 -2.68 6.98 -10.54
C PHE A 293 -3.61 8.10 -11.03
N THR A 294 -4.29 8.82 -10.13
CA THR A 294 -5.12 9.98 -10.53
C THR A 294 -4.27 11.13 -11.07
N GLU A 295 -3.10 11.40 -10.48
CA GLU A 295 -2.16 12.41 -10.97
C GLU A 295 -1.63 12.05 -12.37
N ALA A 296 -1.34 10.77 -12.64
CA ALA A 296 -0.91 10.32 -13.97
C ALA A 296 -2.00 10.52 -15.03
N VAL A 297 -3.27 10.28 -14.69
CA VAL A 297 -4.42 10.52 -15.57
C VAL A 297 -4.64 12.03 -15.79
N GLU A 298 -4.44 12.85 -14.76
CA GLU A 298 -4.49 14.32 -14.90
C GLU A 298 -3.37 14.85 -15.79
N GLU A 299 -2.15 14.36 -15.62
CA GLU A 299 -0.99 14.76 -16.43
C GLU A 299 -1.18 14.39 -17.91
N ALA A 300 -1.86 13.27 -18.20
CA ALA A 300 -2.19 12.86 -19.56
C ALA A 300 -3.10 13.84 -20.31
N ARG A 301 -3.80 14.74 -19.61
CA ARG A 301 -4.59 15.81 -20.24
C ARG A 301 -3.73 16.85 -20.99
N ARG A 302 -2.41 16.84 -20.79
CA ARG A 302 -1.47 17.70 -21.53
C ARG A 302 -1.16 17.19 -22.93
N PHE A 303 -1.47 15.92 -23.22
CA PHE A 303 -1.37 15.38 -24.57
C PHE A 303 -2.31 16.09 -25.53
N LYS A 304 -1.88 16.25 -26.77
CA LYS A 304 -2.65 16.97 -27.80
C LYS A 304 -3.60 16.05 -28.57
N ASN A 305 -3.26 14.77 -28.68
CA ASN A 305 -4.07 13.79 -29.37
C ASN A 305 -5.11 13.18 -28.42
N GLU A 306 -6.38 13.19 -28.81
CA GLU A 306 -7.47 12.61 -28.03
C GLU A 306 -7.31 11.09 -27.81
N LEU A 307 -6.67 10.39 -28.75
CA LEU A 307 -6.37 8.96 -28.64
C LEU A 307 -5.39 8.63 -27.50
N SER A 308 -4.60 9.62 -27.05
CA SER A 308 -3.61 9.42 -25.98
C SER A 308 -4.28 9.02 -24.66
N MET A 309 -5.46 9.56 -24.35
CA MET A 309 -6.23 9.16 -23.18
C MET A 309 -6.73 7.71 -23.29
N ASP A 310 -7.25 7.30 -24.44
CA ASP A 310 -7.73 5.94 -24.67
C ASP A 310 -6.59 4.91 -24.57
N ILE A 311 -5.41 5.24 -25.12
CA ILE A 311 -4.21 4.40 -25.03
C ILE A 311 -3.77 4.23 -23.58
N LEU A 312 -3.78 5.30 -22.79
CA LEU A 312 -3.46 5.25 -21.37
C LEU A 312 -4.45 4.36 -20.61
N LEU A 313 -5.75 4.56 -20.80
CA LEU A 313 -6.80 3.81 -20.11
C LEU A 313 -6.80 2.31 -20.49
N ASP A 314 -6.63 1.95 -21.77
CA ASP A 314 -6.45 0.56 -22.23
C ASP A 314 -5.23 -0.08 -21.54
N THR A 315 -4.13 0.67 -21.41
CA THR A 315 -2.93 0.18 -20.76
C THR A 315 -3.14 -0.05 -19.27
N LEU A 316 -3.75 0.90 -18.56
CA LEU A 316 -4.03 0.75 -17.13
C LEU A 316 -4.91 -0.48 -16.88
N GLN A 317 -5.95 -0.67 -17.69
CA GLN A 317 -6.82 -1.84 -17.59
C GLN A 317 -6.04 -3.15 -17.80
N ARG A 318 -5.17 -3.21 -18.82
CA ARG A 318 -4.31 -4.37 -19.08
C ARG A 318 -3.35 -4.66 -17.93
N LEU A 319 -2.73 -3.63 -17.36
CA LEU A 319 -1.82 -3.77 -16.23
C LEU A 319 -2.53 -4.43 -15.05
N TYR A 320 -3.71 -3.92 -14.67
CA TYR A 320 -4.50 -4.51 -13.58
C TYR A 320 -5.02 -5.92 -13.91
N LEU A 321 -5.41 -6.20 -15.16
CA LEU A 321 -5.79 -7.55 -15.58
C LEU A 321 -4.61 -8.53 -15.46
N GLY A 322 -3.41 -8.13 -15.90
CA GLY A 322 -2.19 -8.92 -15.72
C GLY A 322 -1.91 -9.19 -14.25
N GLN A 323 -1.91 -8.14 -13.41
CA GLN A 323 -1.70 -8.27 -11.97
C GLN A 323 -2.75 -9.16 -11.31
N SER A 324 -4.02 -9.10 -11.75
CA SER A 324 -5.09 -9.91 -11.19
C SER A 324 -4.84 -11.42 -11.35
N TRP A 325 -4.26 -11.84 -12.48
CA TRP A 325 -3.96 -13.25 -12.73
C TRP A 325 -2.76 -13.73 -11.92
N ASP A 326 -1.71 -12.91 -11.78
CA ASP A 326 -0.55 -13.21 -10.94
C ASP A 326 -0.99 -13.47 -9.48
N LEU A 327 -1.80 -12.56 -8.93
CA LEU A 327 -2.38 -12.67 -7.59
C LEU A 327 -3.35 -13.86 -7.47
N TYR A 328 -4.18 -14.09 -8.49
CA TYR A 328 -5.13 -15.21 -8.49
C TYR A 328 -4.40 -16.56 -8.39
N TRP A 329 -3.36 -16.77 -9.19
CA TRP A 329 -2.58 -18.01 -9.17
C TRP A 329 -1.89 -18.25 -7.84
N LYS A 330 -1.25 -17.20 -7.31
CA LYS A 330 -0.65 -17.18 -5.97
C LYS A 330 -1.67 -17.58 -4.90
N HIS A 331 -2.80 -16.88 -4.83
CA HIS A 331 -3.80 -17.09 -3.77
C HIS A 331 -4.49 -18.46 -3.86
N ASN A 332 -4.76 -18.95 -5.07
CA ASN A 332 -5.45 -20.22 -5.29
C ASN A 332 -4.48 -21.41 -5.41
N LEU A 333 -3.17 -21.20 -5.20
CA LEU A 333 -2.13 -22.21 -5.37
C LEU A 333 -2.23 -22.93 -6.72
N ARG A 334 -2.58 -22.19 -7.78
CA ARG A 334 -2.76 -22.73 -9.13
C ARG A 334 -1.59 -22.32 -10.00
N CYS A 335 -0.68 -23.26 -10.28
CA CYS A 335 0.37 -23.02 -11.27
C CYS A 335 -0.25 -22.77 -12.66
N PRO A 336 0.09 -21.65 -13.33
CA PRO A 336 -0.32 -21.44 -14.72
C PRO A 336 0.46 -22.35 -15.68
N SER A 337 -0.09 -22.52 -16.88
CA SER A 337 0.70 -22.94 -18.05
C SER A 337 1.71 -21.86 -18.45
N LYS A 338 2.67 -22.26 -19.29
CA LYS A 338 3.67 -21.31 -19.82
C LYS A 338 3.00 -20.21 -20.64
N GLU A 339 2.00 -20.55 -21.45
CA GLU A 339 1.26 -19.63 -22.30
C GLU A 339 0.45 -18.63 -21.47
N GLU A 340 -0.26 -19.11 -20.43
CA GLU A 340 -0.95 -18.25 -19.47
C GLU A 340 0.02 -17.28 -18.79
N TYR A 341 1.16 -17.77 -18.28
CA TYR A 341 2.18 -16.92 -17.67
C TYR A 341 2.65 -15.84 -18.65
N LEU A 342 2.98 -16.19 -19.89
CA LEU A 342 3.43 -15.21 -20.88
C LEU A 342 2.35 -14.17 -21.19
N HIS A 343 1.08 -14.57 -21.31
CA HIS A 343 -0.02 -13.63 -21.51
C HIS A 343 -0.22 -12.70 -20.31
N MET A 344 -0.05 -13.20 -19.08
CA MET A 344 -0.05 -12.36 -17.89
C MET A 344 1.09 -11.33 -17.95
N VAL A 345 2.32 -11.76 -18.29
CA VAL A 345 3.48 -10.86 -18.42
C VAL A 345 3.27 -9.81 -19.50
N ASP A 346 2.70 -10.18 -20.64
CA ASP A 346 2.41 -9.26 -21.74
C ASP A 346 1.45 -8.14 -21.29
N ASN A 347 0.53 -8.43 -20.37
CA ASN A 347 -0.43 -7.45 -19.85
C ASN A 347 0.09 -6.69 -18.62
N LYS A 348 0.81 -7.34 -17.68
CA LYS A 348 1.36 -6.73 -16.47
C LYS A 348 2.56 -5.82 -16.77
N THR A 349 3.50 -6.31 -17.56
CA THR A 349 4.81 -5.65 -17.80
C THR A 349 4.94 -5.16 -19.25
N GLY A 350 4.48 -5.96 -20.23
CA GLY A 350 4.56 -5.61 -21.65
C GLY A 350 3.70 -4.40 -22.04
N SER A 351 2.52 -4.27 -21.42
CA SER A 351 1.56 -3.19 -21.71
C SER A 351 2.16 -1.80 -21.53
N MET A 352 3.02 -1.59 -20.51
CA MET A 352 3.70 -0.31 -20.30
C MET A 352 4.65 0.04 -21.46
N PHE A 353 5.40 -0.94 -21.98
CA PHE A 353 6.26 -0.70 -23.15
C PHE A 353 5.43 -0.41 -24.41
N ARG A 354 4.32 -1.12 -24.59
CA ARG A 354 3.36 -0.86 -25.68
C ARG A 354 2.75 0.53 -25.58
N MET A 355 2.40 0.98 -24.37
CA MET A 355 1.88 2.32 -24.12
C MET A 355 2.88 3.40 -24.53
N ILE A 356 4.17 3.25 -24.16
CA ILE A 356 5.22 4.19 -24.56
C ILE A 356 5.25 4.35 -26.08
N ALA A 357 5.30 3.24 -26.82
CA ALA A 357 5.34 3.28 -28.28
C ALA A 357 4.08 3.95 -28.86
N ARG A 358 2.89 3.53 -28.42
CA ARG A 358 1.62 4.03 -28.96
C ARG A 358 1.36 5.51 -28.63
N LEU A 359 1.70 5.96 -27.42
CA LEU A 359 1.57 7.37 -27.05
C LEU A 359 2.53 8.25 -27.85
N LEU A 360 3.78 7.81 -28.05
CA LEU A 360 4.71 8.52 -28.91
C LEU A 360 4.18 8.60 -30.35
N GLN A 361 3.61 7.52 -30.88
CA GLN A 361 3.03 7.52 -32.23
C GLN A 361 1.88 8.52 -32.33
N ALA A 362 0.89 8.43 -31.43
CA ALA A 362 -0.26 9.33 -31.40
C ALA A 362 0.15 10.81 -31.29
N GLU A 363 1.16 11.12 -30.47
CA GLU A 363 1.65 12.48 -30.26
C GLU A 363 2.60 12.98 -31.36
N SER A 364 3.17 12.09 -32.17
CA SER A 364 3.97 12.47 -33.34
C SER A 364 3.10 12.92 -34.52
N GLU A 365 1.90 12.36 -34.64
CA GLU A 365 0.95 12.64 -35.74
C GLU A 365 0.16 13.94 -35.53
N ALA A 366 0.16 14.50 -34.31
CA ALA A 366 -0.61 15.69 -33.93
C ALA A 366 -0.13 17.03 -34.56
N GLY A 367 0.72 16.98 -35.60
CA GLY A 367 1.31 18.17 -36.22
C GLY A 367 1.79 18.05 -37.68
N SER A 368 1.56 16.94 -38.38
CA SER A 368 1.99 16.78 -39.78
C SER A 368 0.96 16.06 -40.64
N ASP A 369 0.75 16.57 -41.86
CA ASP A 369 -0.12 15.97 -42.89
C ASP A 369 0.13 14.45 -43.00
N PHE A 370 -0.97 13.71 -42.87
CA PHE A 370 -1.12 12.28 -42.57
C PHE A 370 -0.50 11.28 -43.57
N GLU A 371 0.30 11.71 -44.55
CA GLU A 371 0.62 10.88 -45.73
C GLU A 371 2.05 10.31 -45.80
N SER A 372 2.94 10.46 -44.81
CA SER A 372 4.30 9.87 -44.96
C SER A 372 5.05 9.35 -43.73
N SER A 373 4.49 9.29 -42.52
CA SER A 373 5.13 8.58 -41.41
C SER A 373 4.70 7.11 -41.44
N SER A 374 5.57 6.24 -41.96
CA SER A 374 5.36 4.79 -41.97
C SER A 374 4.78 4.27 -40.66
N GLU A 375 3.65 3.56 -40.72
CA GLU A 375 2.97 2.85 -39.62
C GLU A 375 3.84 1.68 -39.10
N VAL A 376 5.02 2.00 -38.56
CA VAL A 376 5.96 1.00 -38.05
C VAL A 376 5.33 0.34 -36.84
N ASN A 377 5.10 -0.96 -36.94
CA ASN A 377 4.52 -1.73 -35.85
C ASN A 377 5.60 -2.08 -34.81
N PHE A 378 5.47 -1.53 -33.60
CA PHE A 378 6.35 -1.80 -32.46
C PHE A 378 5.83 -2.86 -31.48
N ASP A 379 4.66 -3.47 -31.72
CA ASP A 379 4.03 -4.41 -30.79
C ASP A 379 4.94 -5.62 -30.51
N LYS A 380 5.57 -6.18 -31.55
CA LYS A 380 6.48 -7.32 -31.38
C LYS A 380 7.69 -6.97 -30.51
N LEU A 381 8.28 -5.79 -30.73
CA LEU A 381 9.40 -5.30 -29.93
C LEU A 381 8.99 -5.12 -28.46
N THR A 382 7.85 -4.49 -28.21
CA THR A 382 7.36 -4.21 -26.86
C THR A 382 6.96 -5.49 -26.10
N LEU A 383 6.36 -6.48 -26.78
CA LEU A 383 6.12 -7.81 -26.24
C LEU A 383 7.41 -8.53 -25.84
N LEU A 384 8.41 -8.53 -26.72
CA LEU A 384 9.72 -9.14 -26.43
C LEU A 384 10.40 -8.45 -25.24
N PHE A 385 10.31 -7.13 -25.14
CA PHE A 385 10.83 -6.39 -23.99
C PHE A 385 10.11 -6.77 -22.70
N GLY A 386 8.78 -6.79 -22.70
CA GLY A 386 7.98 -7.21 -21.54
C GLY A 386 8.39 -8.57 -21.00
N ARG A 387 8.46 -9.56 -21.90
CA ARG A 387 8.86 -10.93 -21.57
C ARG A 387 10.30 -11.02 -21.09
N PHE A 388 11.23 -10.36 -21.78
CA PHE A 388 12.64 -10.32 -21.38
C PHE A 388 12.81 -9.71 -19.98
N PHE A 389 12.22 -8.55 -19.73
CA PHE A 389 12.33 -7.86 -18.43
C PHE A 389 11.77 -8.70 -17.29
N GLN A 390 10.57 -9.29 -17.45
CA GLN A 390 9.94 -10.03 -16.37
C GLN A 390 10.66 -11.35 -16.08
N ILE A 391 10.95 -12.16 -17.12
CA ILE A 391 11.61 -13.47 -16.93
C ILE A 391 13.02 -13.26 -16.38
N ARG A 392 13.71 -12.18 -16.79
CA ARG A 392 14.97 -11.77 -16.20
C ARG A 392 14.82 -11.38 -14.73
N ASP A 393 13.81 -10.60 -14.35
CA ASP A 393 13.61 -10.20 -12.95
C ASP A 393 13.36 -11.43 -12.07
N ASP A 394 12.49 -12.34 -12.52
CA ASP A 394 12.20 -13.62 -11.88
C ASP A 394 13.48 -14.49 -11.73
N TYR A 395 14.34 -14.54 -12.74
CA TYR A 395 15.64 -15.23 -12.66
C TYR A 395 16.58 -14.56 -11.65
N MET A 396 16.71 -13.23 -11.70
CA MET A 396 17.64 -12.47 -10.87
C MET A 396 17.23 -12.48 -9.39
N ASN A 397 15.93 -12.54 -9.08
CA ASN A 397 15.42 -12.67 -7.71
C ASN A 397 16.00 -13.90 -6.99
N LEU A 398 16.14 -15.01 -7.73
CA LEU A 398 16.60 -16.28 -7.17
C LEU A 398 18.13 -16.44 -7.17
N LYS A 399 18.83 -15.77 -8.07
CA LYS A 399 20.26 -16.00 -8.31
C LYS A 399 21.17 -14.89 -7.78
N SER A 400 20.74 -13.63 -7.85
CA SER A 400 21.64 -12.49 -7.62
C SER A 400 21.81 -12.16 -6.14
N ALA A 401 23.05 -12.14 -5.67
CA ALA A 401 23.40 -11.66 -4.32
C ALA A 401 22.96 -10.20 -4.12
N LYS A 402 23.16 -9.35 -5.13
CA LYS A 402 22.70 -7.95 -5.09
C LYS A 402 21.18 -7.82 -4.97
N TYR A 403 20.41 -8.69 -5.63
CA TYR A 403 18.95 -8.71 -5.43
C TYR A 403 18.60 -9.18 -4.03
N SER A 404 19.32 -10.19 -3.51
CA SER A 404 19.13 -10.65 -2.14
C SER A 404 19.37 -9.54 -1.11
N ASP A 405 20.34 -8.66 -1.34
CA ASP A 405 20.60 -7.50 -0.48
C ASP A 405 19.50 -6.42 -0.60
N GLN A 406 18.88 -6.27 -1.78
CA GLN A 406 17.91 -5.21 -2.06
C GLN A 406 16.46 -5.56 -1.74
N LYS A 407 16.11 -6.85 -1.85
CA LYS A 407 14.75 -7.40 -1.77
C LYS A 407 14.62 -8.48 -0.68
N GLY A 408 15.70 -9.18 -0.38
CA GLY A 408 15.73 -10.33 0.53
C GLY A 408 16.06 -11.62 -0.23
N PHE A 409 16.57 -12.62 0.50
CA PHE A 409 16.97 -13.90 -0.08
C PHE A 409 15.77 -14.68 -0.64
N CYS A 410 15.74 -14.85 -1.97
CA CYS A 410 14.66 -15.51 -2.73
C CYS A 410 13.27 -14.99 -2.33
N GLU A 411 13.07 -13.67 -2.39
CA GLU A 411 11.82 -13.02 -2.01
C GLU A 411 10.62 -13.59 -2.79
N ASP A 412 10.76 -13.93 -4.08
CA ASP A 412 9.68 -14.53 -4.88
C ASP A 412 9.09 -15.80 -4.22
N PHE A 413 9.89 -16.53 -3.44
CA PHE A 413 9.40 -17.69 -2.68
C PHE A 413 8.59 -17.28 -1.44
N ASP A 414 8.95 -16.18 -0.76
CA ASP A 414 8.14 -15.62 0.33
C ASP A 414 6.80 -15.11 -0.18
N GLU A 415 6.79 -14.59 -1.41
CA GLU A 415 5.58 -14.16 -2.08
C GLU A 415 4.69 -15.34 -2.51
N GLY A 416 5.21 -16.58 -2.55
CA GLY A 416 4.50 -17.73 -3.12
C GLY A 416 4.19 -17.55 -4.62
N LYS A 417 4.99 -16.72 -5.30
CA LYS A 417 4.78 -16.34 -6.68
C LYS A 417 5.12 -17.49 -7.62
N TYR A 418 4.25 -17.73 -8.60
CA TYR A 418 4.55 -18.64 -9.71
C TYR A 418 5.42 -17.93 -10.77
N SER A 419 6.65 -17.59 -10.36
CA SER A 419 7.67 -17.01 -11.25
C SER A 419 8.04 -17.98 -12.38
N PHE A 420 8.65 -17.47 -13.46
CA PHE A 420 8.96 -18.31 -14.64
C PHE A 420 9.74 -19.60 -14.29
N PRO A 421 10.77 -19.59 -13.42
CA PRO A 421 11.45 -20.81 -12.99
C PRO A 421 10.51 -21.86 -12.37
N ILE A 422 9.55 -21.44 -11.54
CA ILE A 422 8.56 -22.36 -10.95
C ILE A 422 7.66 -22.93 -12.05
N VAL A 423 7.14 -22.09 -12.94
CA VAL A 423 6.27 -22.52 -14.05
C VAL A 423 7.01 -23.50 -14.97
N HIS A 424 8.26 -23.20 -15.31
CA HIS A 424 9.11 -24.06 -16.13
C HIS A 424 9.39 -25.41 -15.45
N LEU A 425 9.73 -25.40 -14.15
CA LEU A 425 9.92 -26.61 -13.35
C LEU A 425 8.66 -27.47 -13.38
N LEU A 426 7.49 -26.92 -13.06
CA LEU A 426 6.26 -27.70 -12.92
C LEU A 426 5.71 -28.19 -14.27
N CYS A 427 6.10 -27.54 -15.36
CA CYS A 427 5.80 -27.99 -16.72
C CYS A 427 6.65 -29.20 -17.14
N HIS A 428 7.95 -29.19 -16.85
CA HIS A 428 8.89 -30.25 -17.29
C HIS A 428 9.06 -31.37 -16.26
N HIS A 429 8.82 -31.09 -14.98
CA HIS A 429 9.01 -31.99 -13.86
C HIS A 429 7.78 -31.99 -12.93
N PRO A 430 6.62 -32.49 -13.41
CA PRO A 430 5.36 -32.44 -12.68
C PRO A 430 5.40 -33.17 -11.34
N GLN A 431 6.36 -34.10 -11.13
CA GLN A 431 6.56 -34.77 -9.84
C GLN A 431 6.90 -33.82 -8.68
N TYR A 432 7.40 -32.61 -8.96
CA TYR A 432 7.67 -31.60 -7.92
C TYR A 432 6.45 -30.73 -7.59
N ARG A 433 5.29 -30.93 -8.24
CA ARG A 433 4.08 -30.14 -7.98
C ARG A 433 3.66 -30.16 -6.53
N ASP A 434 3.57 -31.34 -5.93
CA ASP A 434 3.15 -31.47 -4.53
C ASP A 434 4.17 -30.86 -3.55
N TYR A 435 5.46 -30.87 -3.91
CA TYR A 435 6.51 -30.21 -3.12
C TYR A 435 6.35 -28.69 -3.16
N VAL A 436 6.24 -28.10 -4.35
CA VAL A 436 6.08 -26.64 -4.52
C VAL A 436 4.77 -26.17 -3.88
N THR A 437 3.64 -26.81 -4.20
CA THR A 437 2.34 -26.48 -3.62
C THR A 437 2.33 -26.71 -2.12
N GLY A 438 2.98 -27.75 -1.61
CA GLY A 438 3.09 -28.03 -0.19
C GLY A 438 3.85 -26.94 0.57
N ILE A 439 4.95 -26.43 -0.01
CA ILE A 439 5.73 -25.30 0.53
C ILE A 439 4.93 -24.01 0.46
N PHE A 440 4.36 -23.66 -0.69
CA PHE A 440 3.58 -22.43 -0.85
C PHE A 440 2.31 -22.42 0.01
N ARG A 441 1.72 -23.58 0.32
CA ARG A 441 0.58 -23.68 1.25
C ARG A 441 0.93 -23.31 2.69
N GLN A 442 2.22 -23.34 3.07
CA GLN A 442 2.65 -22.90 4.41
C GLN A 442 2.65 -21.39 4.56
N LEU A 443 2.60 -20.65 3.45
CA LEU A 443 2.49 -19.21 3.49
C LEU A 443 1.12 -18.80 4.05
N PRO A 444 1.08 -17.77 4.92
CA PRO A 444 -0.17 -17.28 5.47
C PRO A 444 -1.13 -16.84 4.36
N VAL A 445 -2.41 -17.18 4.48
CA VAL A 445 -3.45 -16.70 3.58
C VAL A 445 -3.86 -15.29 4.02
N GLY A 446 -3.50 -14.29 3.23
CA GLY A 446 -3.81 -12.87 3.48
C GLY A 446 -2.63 -12.06 4.01
N ILE A 447 -2.79 -10.72 4.08
CA ILE A 447 -1.74 -9.77 4.45
C ILE A 447 -1.57 -9.70 5.98
N SER A 448 -1.46 -10.85 6.63
CA SER A 448 -1.19 -10.96 8.06
C SER A 448 0.28 -11.28 8.24
N GLN A 449 0.91 -10.76 9.31
CA GLN A 449 2.32 -10.99 9.67
C GLN A 449 2.60 -12.45 10.10
N GLY A 450 2.26 -13.41 9.24
CA GLY A 450 2.63 -14.80 9.41
C GLY A 450 4.11 -15.01 9.07
N PRO A 451 4.71 -16.10 9.56
CA PRO A 451 6.10 -16.41 9.26
C PRO A 451 6.29 -16.64 7.76
N ARG A 452 7.30 -15.99 7.19
CA ARG A 452 7.83 -16.23 5.84
C ARG A 452 8.34 -17.67 5.70
N LEU A 453 8.65 -18.09 4.47
CA LEU A 453 9.28 -19.40 4.28
C LEU A 453 10.63 -19.44 5.01
N SER A 454 10.87 -20.53 5.73
CA SER A 454 12.16 -20.78 6.38
C SER A 454 13.30 -20.79 5.36
N TYR A 455 14.50 -20.46 5.80
CA TYR A 455 15.69 -20.51 4.97
C TYR A 455 15.88 -21.89 4.35
N GLU A 456 15.62 -22.94 5.12
CA GLU A 456 15.73 -24.34 4.72
C GLU A 456 14.74 -24.70 3.61
N MET A 457 13.50 -24.19 3.66
CA MET A 457 12.51 -24.36 2.59
C MET A 457 12.95 -23.70 1.28
N LYS A 458 13.50 -22.49 1.36
CA LYS A 458 14.02 -21.76 0.20
C LYS A 458 15.22 -22.47 -0.42
N VAL A 459 16.15 -22.93 0.41
CA VAL A 459 17.30 -23.73 -0.02
C VAL A 459 16.82 -25.02 -0.70
N LYS A 460 15.81 -25.70 -0.13
CA LYS A 460 15.28 -26.93 -0.74
C LYS A 460 14.68 -26.70 -2.13
N LEU A 461 13.94 -25.61 -2.35
CA LEU A 461 13.44 -25.24 -3.68
C LEU A 461 14.57 -24.93 -4.65
N ARG A 462 15.61 -24.22 -4.19
CA ARG A 462 16.80 -23.93 -4.99
C ARG A 462 17.56 -25.19 -5.38
N ASP A 463 17.68 -26.16 -4.46
CA ASP A 463 18.34 -27.44 -4.74
C ASP A 463 17.56 -28.23 -5.81
N ILE A 464 16.23 -28.23 -5.75
CA ILE A 464 15.39 -28.82 -6.81
C ILE A 464 15.70 -28.15 -8.15
N PHE A 465 15.76 -26.82 -8.21
CA PHE A 465 16.08 -26.12 -9.44
C PHE A 465 17.48 -26.41 -9.98
N HIS A 466 18.44 -26.66 -9.09
CA HIS A 466 19.79 -27.06 -9.46
C HIS A 466 19.77 -28.47 -10.06
N ASP A 467 19.13 -29.43 -9.39
CA ASP A 467 19.09 -30.84 -9.79
C ASP A 467 18.34 -31.06 -11.12
N THR A 468 17.31 -30.26 -11.38
CA THR A 468 16.55 -30.32 -12.64
C THR A 468 17.18 -29.49 -13.76
N GLY A 469 18.11 -28.58 -13.44
CA GLY A 469 18.65 -27.63 -14.41
C GLY A 469 17.68 -26.49 -14.78
N THR A 470 16.60 -26.27 -14.02
CA THR A 470 15.57 -25.25 -14.28
C THR A 470 16.15 -23.84 -14.40
N LEU A 471 17.10 -23.47 -13.53
CA LEU A 471 17.74 -22.14 -13.60
C LEU A 471 18.58 -22.00 -14.86
N ARG A 472 19.30 -23.05 -15.28
CA ARG A 472 20.09 -23.05 -16.52
C ARG A 472 19.19 -22.86 -17.74
N ASP A 473 18.05 -23.54 -17.77
CA ASP A 473 17.07 -23.42 -18.86
C ASP A 473 16.43 -22.03 -18.89
N THR A 474 16.13 -21.46 -17.72
CA THR A 474 15.62 -20.09 -17.60
C THR A 474 16.65 -19.08 -18.09
N PHE A 475 17.92 -19.23 -17.70
CA PHE A 475 19.02 -18.39 -18.19
C PHE A 475 19.16 -18.48 -19.72
N ALA A 476 19.11 -19.69 -20.29
CA ALA A 476 19.14 -19.88 -21.73
C ALA A 476 17.97 -19.17 -22.43
N LEU A 477 16.77 -19.18 -21.83
CA LEU A 477 15.63 -18.43 -22.34
C LEU A 477 15.85 -16.91 -22.26
N VAL A 478 16.38 -16.39 -21.15
CA VAL A 478 16.73 -14.96 -21.03
C VAL A 478 17.73 -14.54 -22.10
N GLN A 479 18.76 -15.34 -22.35
CA GLN A 479 19.73 -15.10 -23.42
C GLN A 479 19.09 -15.14 -24.81
N LYS A 480 18.19 -16.10 -25.05
CA LYS A 480 17.44 -16.18 -26.30
C LYS A 480 16.57 -14.94 -26.51
N LEU A 481 15.81 -14.51 -25.50
CA LEU A 481 14.98 -13.31 -25.58
C LEU A 481 15.82 -12.04 -25.83
N ALA A 482 17.00 -11.92 -25.21
CA ALA A 482 17.92 -10.83 -25.49
C ALA A 482 18.39 -10.83 -26.95
N LYS A 483 18.66 -12.01 -27.52
CA LYS A 483 19.01 -12.16 -28.93
C LYS A 483 17.84 -11.81 -29.85
N ASP A 484 16.65 -12.34 -29.57
CA ASP A 484 15.43 -12.07 -30.33
C ASP A 484 15.10 -10.56 -30.32
N LEU A 485 15.33 -9.87 -29.20
CA LEU A 485 15.26 -8.41 -29.09
C LEU A 485 16.26 -7.70 -30.01
N GLN A 486 17.53 -8.10 -30.02
CA GLN A 486 18.54 -7.49 -30.90
C GLN A 486 18.23 -7.72 -32.38
N GLU A 487 17.70 -8.89 -32.74
CA GLU A 487 17.24 -9.19 -34.10
C GLU A 487 16.05 -8.32 -34.50
N GLU A 488 15.08 -8.13 -33.62
CA GLU A 488 13.92 -7.27 -33.87
C GLU A 488 14.31 -5.79 -33.98
N ILE A 489 15.22 -5.31 -33.11
CA ILE A 489 15.80 -3.97 -33.22
C ILE A 489 16.47 -3.80 -34.59
N SER A 490 17.25 -4.78 -35.04
CA SER A 490 17.93 -4.70 -36.34
C SER A 490 16.92 -4.57 -37.50
N LYS A 491 15.83 -5.35 -37.47
CA LYS A 491 14.75 -5.24 -38.47
C LYS A 491 14.10 -3.85 -38.46
N LEU A 492 13.85 -3.30 -37.28
CA LEU A 492 13.27 -1.95 -37.14
C LEU A 492 14.25 -0.85 -37.59
N GLU A 493 15.55 -1.02 -37.37
CA GLU A 493 16.57 -0.10 -37.92
C GLU A 493 16.59 -0.13 -39.45
N ASP A 494 16.44 -1.31 -40.06
CA ASP A 494 16.36 -1.46 -41.52
C ASP A 494 15.07 -0.82 -42.07
N ILE A 495 13.93 -0.99 -41.39
CA ILE A 495 12.64 -0.39 -41.78
C ILE A 495 12.66 1.13 -41.64
N THR A 496 13.18 1.64 -40.53
CA THR A 496 13.19 3.08 -40.21
C THR A 496 14.35 3.83 -40.88
N GLY A 497 15.35 3.11 -41.41
CA GLY A 497 16.59 3.68 -41.93
C GLY A 497 17.47 4.36 -40.88
N LYS A 498 17.16 4.21 -39.58
CA LYS A 498 17.84 4.88 -38.47
C LYS A 498 18.31 3.87 -37.44
N ARG A 499 19.60 3.90 -37.10
CA ARG A 499 20.17 3.11 -35.99
C ARG A 499 19.69 3.62 -34.64
N ASN A 500 19.49 2.72 -33.68
CA ASN A 500 19.05 3.03 -32.33
C ASN A 500 20.05 2.52 -31.29
N ALA A 501 21.16 3.23 -31.17
CA ALA A 501 22.25 2.87 -30.26
C ALA A 501 21.79 2.83 -28.79
N THR A 502 20.93 3.75 -28.38
CA THR A 502 20.37 3.83 -27.02
C THR A 502 19.61 2.54 -26.67
N LEU A 503 18.74 2.07 -27.56
CA LEU A 503 17.98 0.85 -27.32
C LEU A 503 18.90 -0.39 -27.24
N ARG A 504 19.92 -0.45 -28.11
CA ARG A 504 20.90 -1.55 -28.08
C ARG A 504 21.71 -1.56 -26.78
N LEU A 505 22.17 -0.41 -26.32
CA LEU A 505 22.90 -0.27 -25.05
C LEU A 505 22.03 -0.68 -23.86
N LEU A 506 20.75 -0.30 -23.84
CA LEU A 506 19.83 -0.72 -22.79
C LEU A 506 19.69 -2.25 -22.73
N VAL A 507 19.56 -2.94 -23.87
CA VAL A 507 19.50 -4.41 -23.90
C VAL A 507 20.81 -5.03 -23.42
N ILE A 508 21.95 -4.44 -23.78
CA ILE A 508 23.29 -4.92 -23.33
C ILE A 508 23.45 -4.75 -21.83
N ASP A 509 23.10 -3.59 -21.27
CA ASP A 509 23.20 -3.31 -19.83
C ASP A 509 22.30 -4.21 -18.99
N LEU A 510 21.17 -4.63 -19.56
CA LEU A 510 20.24 -5.56 -18.94
C LEU A 510 20.62 -7.02 -19.19
N SER A 511 21.52 -7.33 -20.11
CA SER A 511 21.88 -8.72 -20.40
C SER A 511 22.59 -9.35 -19.20
N VAL A 512 22.13 -10.53 -18.79
CA VAL A 512 22.73 -11.28 -17.67
C VAL A 512 24.01 -11.95 -18.16
N LYS A 513 25.12 -11.75 -17.43
CA LYS A 513 26.42 -12.30 -17.81
C LYS A 513 26.63 -13.63 -17.12
N ARG A 514 27.37 -14.54 -17.77
CA ARG A 514 27.70 -15.87 -17.25
C ARG A 514 28.54 -15.85 -15.95
N THR A 515 29.12 -14.70 -15.59
CA THR A 515 29.83 -14.52 -14.32
C THR A 515 28.88 -14.30 -13.13
N ASP A 516 27.59 -14.18 -13.38
CA ASP A 516 26.53 -14.18 -12.35
C ASP A 516 26.02 -15.61 -12.05
N ASP A 517 26.64 -16.65 -12.64
CA ASP A 517 26.36 -18.09 -12.44
C ASP A 517 27.06 -18.69 -11.21
#